data_AF-A0A231HDT9-F1
#
_entry.id   AF-A0A231HDT9-F1
#
_cell.length_a   1.000
_cell.length_b   1.000
_cell.length_c   1.000
_cell.angle_alpha   90.00
_cell.angle_beta   90.00
_cell.angle_gamma   90.00
#
_symmetry.space_group_name_H-M   'P 1'
#
loop_
_entity.id
_entity.type
_entity.pdbx_description
1 polymer ?
#
loop_
_entity_poly.entity_id
_entity_poly.type
_entity_poly.pdbx_seq_one_letter_code
_entity_poly.pdbx_strand_id
1 'polypeptide(L)'
;MKAWSGPGPECGPRAKGVVLTHGNLWWHNIGVILALDIASDDVSLVCAPMFHIGALNVTTLATWIKGGRLVIHESFDPAAVLDDLQAERVTTMFGVPMMCETVSALPGFADADLSALRLIITGGAPVPIGLLRRFRDRGVELAQGYGLTEAAPVAAFLTAEHAERKLGSAGRAVLLCDLRIVDEAGTPVGPGVTGEIEVHGPTVTPGYLDAPETTALAFDGEWLRTGDGGHLDAEGFLFIADGSRT
;
A
#
# COMPACT_ATOMS: atom_id res chain seq x y z
N MET A 1 5.39 -3.78 2.84
CA MET A 1 4.60 -3.25 3.96
C MET A 1 5.17 -3.82 5.24
N LYS A 2 5.21 -3.00 6.29
CA LYS A 2 5.91 -3.29 7.53
C LYS A 2 4.89 -3.75 8.59
N ALA A 3 5.32 -4.54 9.57
CA ALA A 3 4.55 -4.86 10.77
C ALA A 3 4.87 -3.86 11.90
N TRP A 4 3.93 -3.61 12.79
CA TRP A 4 4.05 -2.69 13.92
C TRP A 4 5.23 -3.03 14.85
N SER A 5 5.94 -1.99 15.29
CA SER A 5 7.20 -2.12 16.04
C SER A 5 7.25 -1.31 17.34
N GLY A 6 6.14 -1.14 18.06
CA GLY A 6 6.04 -0.27 19.25
C GLY A 6 7.02 -0.57 20.40
N PRO A 7 6.98 0.24 21.48
CA PRO A 7 7.98 0.24 22.54
C PRO A 7 7.89 -1.02 23.43
N GLY A 8 8.98 -1.80 23.51
CA GLY A 8 9.13 -2.99 24.38
C GLY A 8 10.60 -3.36 24.60
N PRO A 9 10.97 -4.02 25.71
CA PRO A 9 12.35 -4.15 26.15
C PRO A 9 13.13 -5.23 25.36
N GLU A 10 14.40 -4.90 25.08
CA GLU A 10 15.55 -5.77 24.78
C GLU A 10 15.27 -7.25 24.43
N CYS A 11 14.62 -7.49 23.30
CA CYS A 11 14.81 -8.71 22.53
C CYS A 11 14.65 -8.32 21.05
N GLY A 12 15.58 -8.71 20.19
CA GLY A 12 15.54 -8.37 18.76
C GLY A 12 14.19 -8.68 18.12
N PRO A 13 13.83 -8.05 16.98
CA PRO A 13 12.47 -8.07 16.47
C PRO A 13 12.05 -9.50 16.13
N ARG A 14 11.29 -10.12 17.03
CA ARG A 14 10.64 -11.40 16.75
C ARG A 14 9.44 -11.09 15.85
N ALA A 15 9.33 -11.79 14.73
CA ALA A 15 8.19 -11.66 13.85
C ALA A 15 6.90 -11.96 14.64
N LYS A 16 5.92 -11.06 14.56
CA LYS A 16 4.61 -11.18 15.19
C LYS A 16 3.61 -11.64 14.14
N GLY A 17 2.75 -12.61 14.46
CA GLY A 17 1.66 -13.03 13.58
C GLY A 17 0.50 -12.05 13.70
N VAL A 18 0.16 -11.34 12.62
CA VAL A 18 -1.04 -10.49 12.56
C VAL A 18 -2.23 -11.36 12.19
N VAL A 19 -3.30 -11.32 12.99
CA VAL A 19 -4.54 -12.02 12.66
C VAL A 19 -5.35 -11.13 11.72
N LEU A 20 -5.76 -11.64 10.56
CA LEU A 20 -6.70 -10.95 9.68
C LEU A 20 -7.96 -11.81 9.55
N THR A 21 -9.11 -11.18 9.76
CA THR A 21 -10.41 -11.81 9.55
C THR A 21 -10.81 -11.73 8.07
N HIS A 22 -11.76 -12.57 7.66
CA HIS A 22 -12.40 -12.41 6.34
C HIS A 22 -12.99 -11.01 6.14
N GLY A 23 -13.53 -10.41 7.21
CA GLY A 23 -14.06 -9.04 7.19
C GLY A 23 -12.98 -8.01 6.89
N ASN A 24 -11.79 -8.12 7.50
CA ASN A 24 -10.69 -7.19 7.24
C ASN A 24 -10.29 -7.21 5.77
N LEU A 25 -10.12 -8.41 5.20
CA LEU A 25 -9.78 -8.56 3.78
C LEU A 25 -10.90 -8.02 2.88
N TRP A 26 -12.16 -8.36 3.18
CA TRP A 26 -13.31 -7.90 2.39
C TRP A 26 -13.41 -6.38 2.35
N TRP A 27 -13.45 -5.73 3.52
CA TRP A 27 -13.61 -4.28 3.59
C TRP A 27 -12.43 -3.52 2.98
N HIS A 28 -11.20 -4.04 3.11
CA HIS A 28 -10.06 -3.47 2.39
C HIS A 28 -10.27 -3.51 0.88
N ASN A 29 -10.63 -4.67 0.32
CA ASN A 29 -10.82 -4.79 -1.13
C ASN A 29 -11.94 -3.88 -1.65
N ILE A 30 -13.03 -3.72 -0.89
CA ILE A 30 -14.08 -2.75 -1.23
C ILE A 30 -13.51 -1.32 -1.26
N GLY A 31 -12.69 -0.94 -0.28
CA GLY A 31 -12.00 0.36 -0.25
C GLY A 31 -11.09 0.57 -1.46
N VAL A 32 -10.27 -0.42 -1.82
CA VAL A 32 -9.38 -0.36 -2.99
C VAL A 32 -10.15 -0.23 -4.30
N ILE A 33 -11.17 -1.06 -4.50
CA ILE A 33 -11.99 -1.06 -5.73
C ILE A 33 -12.61 0.32 -5.94
N LEU A 34 -13.10 0.95 -4.87
CA LEU A 34 -13.69 2.29 -4.92
C LEU A 34 -12.66 3.41 -5.11
N ALA A 35 -11.41 3.20 -4.69
CA ALA A 35 -10.35 4.20 -4.79
C ALA A 35 -9.62 4.21 -6.15
N LEU A 36 -9.45 3.06 -6.80
CA LEU A 36 -8.54 2.88 -7.95
C LEU A 36 -9.22 2.42 -9.25
N ASP A 37 -10.55 2.45 -9.26
CA ASP A 37 -11.40 2.04 -10.39
C ASP A 37 -10.99 0.68 -10.97
N ILE A 38 -11.00 -0.35 -10.12
CA ILE A 38 -10.76 -1.73 -10.54
C ILE A 38 -12.03 -2.25 -11.25
N ALA A 39 -11.86 -2.66 -12.51
CA ALA A 39 -12.91 -3.07 -13.42
C ALA A 39 -12.99 -4.59 -13.56
N SER A 40 -14.11 -5.10 -14.06
CA SER A 40 -14.34 -6.55 -14.21
C SER A 40 -13.56 -7.18 -15.35
N ASP A 41 -13.07 -6.37 -16.28
CA ASP A 41 -12.24 -6.75 -17.42
C ASP A 41 -10.74 -6.49 -17.18
N ASP A 42 -10.35 -6.10 -15.96
CA ASP A 42 -8.94 -5.96 -15.62
C ASP A 42 -8.20 -7.30 -15.69
N VAL A 43 -6.97 -7.23 -16.22
CA VAL A 43 -5.99 -8.30 -16.19
C VAL A 43 -4.88 -7.87 -15.25
N SER A 44 -4.79 -8.51 -14.08
CA SER A 44 -3.77 -8.22 -13.08
C SER A 44 -2.58 -9.15 -13.17
N LEU A 45 -1.38 -8.58 -13.28
CA LEU A 45 -0.14 -9.33 -13.11
C LEU A 45 0.23 -9.41 -11.62
N VAL A 46 0.46 -10.63 -11.14
CA VAL A 46 0.85 -10.95 -9.77
C VAL A 46 2.26 -11.53 -9.80
N CYS A 47 3.26 -10.64 -9.71
CA CYS A 47 4.68 -11.02 -9.72
C CYS A 47 5.38 -10.80 -8.37
N ALA A 48 4.68 -10.21 -7.40
CA ALA A 48 5.15 -10.12 -6.02
C ALA A 48 4.68 -11.35 -5.21
N PRO A 49 5.45 -11.81 -4.21
CA PRO A 49 5.09 -13.03 -3.47
C PRO A 49 3.78 -12.89 -2.69
N MET A 50 2.83 -13.80 -2.92
CA MET A 50 1.48 -13.75 -2.31
C MET A 50 1.45 -14.04 -0.81
N PHE A 51 2.56 -14.49 -0.19
CA PHE A 51 2.66 -14.52 1.28
C PHE A 51 2.77 -13.12 1.89
N HIS A 52 3.13 -12.11 1.09
CA HIS A 52 3.11 -10.72 1.52
C HIS A 52 1.72 -10.13 1.23
N ILE A 53 1.09 -9.58 2.27
CA ILE A 53 -0.29 -9.06 2.23
C ILE A 53 -0.54 -8.04 1.11
N GLY A 54 0.50 -7.29 0.70
CA GLY A 54 0.41 -6.38 -0.44
C GLY A 54 0.10 -7.08 -1.77
N ALA A 55 0.82 -8.16 -2.08
CA ALA A 55 0.58 -8.90 -3.31
C ALA A 55 -0.78 -9.61 -3.27
N LEU A 56 -1.14 -10.16 -2.10
CA LEU A 56 -2.41 -10.86 -1.92
C LEU A 56 -3.62 -9.92 -2.01
N ASN A 57 -3.59 -8.76 -1.33
CA ASN A 57 -4.81 -7.99 -1.10
C ASN A 57 -4.93 -6.68 -1.88
N VAL A 58 -3.85 -6.18 -2.52
CA VAL A 58 -3.90 -4.90 -3.25
C VAL A 58 -4.51 -5.07 -4.64
N THR A 59 -3.95 -5.94 -5.48
CA THR A 59 -4.50 -6.21 -6.82
C THR A 59 -5.16 -7.59 -6.92
N THR A 60 -4.55 -8.63 -6.36
CA THR A 60 -5.00 -10.02 -6.58
C THR A 60 -6.45 -10.25 -6.14
N LEU A 61 -6.78 -10.02 -4.86
CA LEU A 61 -8.14 -10.21 -4.37
C LEU A 61 -9.12 -9.18 -4.94
N ALA A 62 -8.69 -7.92 -5.14
CA ALA A 62 -9.55 -6.86 -5.68
C ALA A 62 -10.03 -7.19 -7.11
N THR A 63 -9.10 -7.62 -7.97
CA THR A 63 -9.40 -8.05 -9.34
C THR A 63 -10.24 -9.32 -9.35
N TRP A 64 -9.95 -10.28 -8.47
CA TRP A 64 -10.70 -11.53 -8.43
C TRP A 64 -12.15 -11.32 -7.97
N ILE A 65 -12.39 -10.46 -6.97
CA ILE A 65 -13.74 -10.09 -6.50
C ILE A 65 -14.55 -9.43 -7.63
N LYS A 66 -13.89 -8.64 -8.48
CA LYS A 66 -14.52 -7.99 -9.64
C LYS A 66 -14.77 -8.92 -10.82
N GLY A 67 -14.26 -10.15 -10.79
CA GLY A 67 -14.37 -11.12 -11.88
C GLY A 67 -13.29 -11.00 -12.96
N GLY A 68 -12.24 -10.21 -12.70
CA GLY A 68 -11.12 -10.04 -13.62
C GLY A 68 -10.18 -11.24 -13.68
N ARG A 69 -9.15 -11.12 -14.51
CA ARG A 69 -8.16 -12.18 -14.76
C ARG A 69 -6.88 -11.94 -13.98
N LEU A 70 -6.28 -13.01 -13.47
CA LEU A 70 -4.96 -12.98 -12.83
C LEU A 70 -3.93 -13.70 -13.71
N VAL A 71 -2.80 -13.06 -13.95
CA VAL A 71 -1.57 -13.66 -14.51
C VAL A 71 -0.60 -13.78 -13.34
N ILE A 72 -0.26 -15.00 -12.93
CA ILE A 72 0.51 -15.24 -11.71
C ILE A 72 1.89 -15.76 -12.07
N HIS A 73 2.92 -15.07 -11.59
CA HIS A 73 4.29 -15.57 -11.63
C HIS A 73 4.65 -16.24 -10.30
N GLU A 74 5.45 -17.30 -10.37
CA GLU A 74 5.98 -17.95 -9.16
C GLU A 74 6.94 -17.02 -8.39
N SER A 75 7.70 -16.21 -9.12
CA SER A 75 8.64 -15.23 -8.58
C SER A 75 8.81 -14.05 -9.52
N PHE A 76 9.38 -12.96 -9.03
CA PHE A 76 9.63 -11.78 -9.85
C PHE A 76 10.80 -12.01 -10.81
N ASP A 77 10.49 -12.05 -12.11
CA ASP A 77 11.45 -11.98 -13.21
C ASP A 77 11.13 -10.73 -14.06
N PRO A 78 12.03 -9.72 -14.09
CA PRO A 78 11.78 -8.49 -14.84
C PRO A 78 11.49 -8.71 -16.33
N ALA A 79 12.19 -9.64 -16.97
CA ALA A 79 12.05 -9.89 -18.40
C ALA A 79 10.70 -10.56 -18.69
N ALA A 80 10.36 -11.60 -17.92
CA ALA A 80 9.06 -12.26 -18.02
C ALA A 80 7.90 -11.30 -17.71
N VAL A 81 8.08 -10.40 -16.73
CA VAL A 81 7.10 -9.34 -16.45
C VAL A 81 6.90 -8.46 -17.68
N LEU A 82 7.98 -7.95 -18.29
CA LEU A 82 7.85 -7.08 -19.47
C LEU A 82 7.22 -7.80 -20.67
N ASP A 83 7.52 -9.08 -20.86
CA ASP A 83 6.93 -9.90 -21.91
C ASP A 83 5.42 -10.09 -21.68
N ASP A 84 5.02 -10.47 -20.47
CA ASP A 84 3.62 -10.72 -20.14
C ASP A 84 2.77 -9.45 -20.05
N LEU A 85 3.36 -8.29 -19.71
CA LEU A 85 2.67 -7.01 -19.81
C LEU A 85 2.07 -6.80 -21.22
N GLN A 86 2.79 -7.23 -22.25
CA GLN A 86 2.39 -7.13 -23.65
C GLN A 86 1.52 -8.32 -24.09
N ALA A 87 2.01 -9.54 -23.87
CA ALA A 87 1.37 -10.76 -24.36
C ALA A 87 -0.02 -10.99 -23.74
N GLU A 88 -0.15 -10.66 -22.46
CA GLU A 88 -1.38 -10.88 -21.71
C GLU A 88 -2.27 -9.63 -21.62
N ARG A 89 -1.83 -8.52 -22.24
CA ARG A 89 -2.51 -7.22 -22.19
C ARG A 89 -2.84 -6.80 -20.76
N VAL A 90 -1.85 -6.89 -19.88
CA VAL A 90 -2.01 -6.58 -18.46
C VAL A 90 -2.50 -5.14 -18.29
N THR A 91 -3.56 -4.95 -17.52
CA THR A 91 -4.14 -3.62 -17.26
C THR A 91 -3.67 -3.03 -15.94
N THR A 92 -3.37 -3.87 -14.96
CA THR A 92 -2.91 -3.41 -13.63
C THR A 92 -1.93 -4.38 -12.98
N MET A 93 -1.09 -3.89 -12.09
CA MET A 93 -0.24 -4.74 -11.26
C MET A 93 0.12 -4.07 -9.94
N PHE A 94 0.48 -4.89 -8.95
CA PHE A 94 1.18 -4.40 -7.77
C PHE A 94 2.68 -4.62 -7.94
N GLY A 95 3.48 -3.55 -7.79
CA GLY A 95 4.93 -3.61 -7.88
C GLY A 95 5.56 -2.60 -6.93
N VAL A 96 6.49 -3.04 -6.08
CA VAL A 96 7.27 -2.09 -5.27
C VAL A 96 8.15 -1.22 -6.18
N PRO A 97 8.56 0.01 -5.76
CA PRO A 97 9.32 0.90 -6.63
C PRO A 97 10.55 0.26 -7.28
N MET A 98 11.28 -0.59 -6.53
CA MET A 98 12.43 -1.35 -7.04
C MET A 98 12.08 -2.28 -8.22
N MET A 99 10.93 -2.96 -8.18
CA MET A 99 10.48 -3.83 -9.27
C MET A 99 10.20 -3.00 -10.53
N CYS A 100 9.53 -1.86 -10.35
CA CYS A 100 9.22 -0.93 -11.45
C CYS A 100 10.50 -0.33 -12.06
N GLU A 101 11.48 0.07 -11.24
CA GLU A 101 12.78 0.53 -11.70
C GLU A 101 13.46 -0.55 -12.54
N THR A 102 13.48 -1.79 -12.04
CA THR A 102 14.18 -2.92 -12.69
C THR A 102 13.56 -3.26 -14.04
N VAL A 103 12.22 -3.31 -14.14
CA VAL A 103 11.52 -3.51 -15.43
C VAL A 103 11.80 -2.35 -16.38
N SER A 104 11.75 -1.11 -15.89
CA SER A 104 11.95 0.08 -16.73
C SER A 104 13.39 0.30 -17.20
N ALA A 105 14.35 -0.42 -16.59
CA ALA A 105 15.76 -0.41 -16.97
C ALA A 105 16.10 -1.45 -18.05
N LEU A 106 15.15 -2.32 -18.42
CA LEU A 106 15.38 -3.34 -19.46
C LEU A 106 15.54 -2.69 -20.84
N PRO A 107 16.43 -3.22 -21.71
CA PRO A 107 16.62 -2.68 -23.07
C PRO A 107 15.33 -2.61 -23.90
N GLY A 108 14.41 -3.56 -23.73
CA GLY A 108 13.14 -3.62 -24.48
C GLY A 108 12.04 -2.70 -23.95
N PHE A 109 12.22 -2.05 -22.80
CA PHE A 109 11.15 -1.27 -22.16
C PHE A 109 10.68 -0.09 -23.03
N ALA A 110 11.62 0.57 -23.72
CA ALA A 110 11.31 1.71 -24.57
C ALA A 110 10.42 1.34 -25.78
N ASP A 111 10.51 0.10 -26.26
CA ASP A 111 9.78 -0.39 -27.43
C ASP A 111 8.57 -1.26 -27.06
N ALA A 112 8.44 -1.66 -25.79
CA ALA A 112 7.36 -2.51 -25.31
C ALA A 112 5.98 -1.84 -25.45
N ASP A 113 4.98 -2.59 -25.92
CA ASP A 113 3.59 -2.14 -25.97
C ASP A 113 2.94 -2.19 -24.59
N LEU A 114 2.94 -1.04 -23.91
CA LEU A 114 2.30 -0.87 -22.60
C LEU A 114 0.91 -0.24 -22.70
N SER A 115 0.30 -0.17 -23.90
CA SER A 115 -0.97 0.54 -24.13
C SER A 115 -2.16 -0.03 -23.35
N ALA A 116 -2.08 -1.28 -22.91
CA ALA A 116 -3.08 -1.90 -22.04
C ALA A 116 -2.89 -1.54 -20.55
N LEU A 117 -1.65 -1.29 -20.11
CA LEU A 117 -1.29 -1.09 -18.72
C LEU A 117 -1.68 0.33 -18.29
N ARG A 118 -2.76 0.45 -17.52
CA ARG A 118 -3.28 1.75 -17.06
C ARG A 118 -2.70 2.18 -15.72
N LEU A 119 -2.46 1.23 -14.82
CA LEU A 119 -2.18 1.52 -13.41
C LEU A 119 -1.19 0.51 -12.82
N ILE A 120 -0.16 1.02 -12.15
CA ILE A 120 0.66 0.23 -11.24
C ILE A 120 0.44 0.76 -9.82
N ILE A 121 0.08 -0.14 -8.90
CA ILE A 121 -0.03 0.16 -7.49
C ILE A 121 1.31 -0.14 -6.84
N THR A 122 1.90 0.86 -6.23
CA THR A 122 3.18 0.79 -5.53
C THR A 122 2.94 0.95 -4.03
N GLY A 123 3.88 0.47 -3.22
CA GLY A 123 3.81 0.65 -1.77
C GLY A 123 5.06 0.17 -1.07
N GLY A 124 5.15 0.47 0.23
CA GLY A 124 6.27 0.06 1.09
C GLY A 124 7.54 0.91 0.96
N ALA A 125 7.64 1.77 -0.05
CA ALA A 125 8.67 2.80 -0.17
C ALA A 125 8.14 3.96 -1.03
N PRO A 126 8.64 5.20 -0.84
CA PRO A 126 8.32 6.32 -1.70
C PRO A 126 8.73 6.05 -3.16
N VAL A 127 7.92 6.50 -4.12
CA VAL A 127 8.27 6.44 -5.55
C VAL A 127 9.14 7.66 -5.93
N PRO A 128 10.35 7.46 -6.48
CA PRO A 128 11.15 8.57 -7.00
C PRO A 128 10.41 9.30 -8.12
N ILE A 129 10.45 10.64 -8.14
CA ILE A 129 9.78 11.44 -9.17
C ILE A 129 10.21 11.07 -10.60
N GLY A 130 11.46 10.64 -10.79
CA GLY A 130 11.97 10.16 -12.08
C GLY A 130 11.27 8.89 -12.56
N LEU A 131 10.99 7.97 -11.63
CA LEU A 131 10.25 6.74 -11.92
C LEU A 131 8.78 7.03 -12.27
N LEU A 132 8.15 7.90 -11.49
CA LEU A 132 6.78 8.36 -11.75
C LEU A 132 6.65 8.91 -13.17
N ARG A 133 7.53 9.84 -13.55
CA ARG A 133 7.51 10.44 -14.88
C ARG A 133 7.80 9.43 -15.98
N ARG A 134 8.75 8.51 -15.77
CA ARG A 134 9.09 7.47 -16.77
C ARG A 134 7.89 6.60 -17.14
N PHE A 135 7.09 6.18 -16.17
CA PHE A 135 5.89 5.40 -16.44
C PHE A 135 4.76 6.26 -17.02
N ARG A 136 4.58 7.48 -16.50
CA ARG A 136 3.56 8.42 -17.02
C ARG A 136 3.81 8.79 -18.48
N ASP A 137 5.07 8.98 -18.89
CA ASP A 137 5.44 9.26 -20.28
C ASP A 137 5.14 8.07 -21.22
N ARG A 138 4.87 6.89 -20.66
CA ARG A 138 4.38 5.69 -21.36
C ARG A 138 2.85 5.50 -21.24
N GLY A 139 2.13 6.46 -20.65
CA GLY A 139 0.69 6.38 -20.41
C GLY A 139 0.29 5.51 -19.21
N VAL A 140 1.24 5.16 -18.34
CA VAL A 140 1.01 4.30 -17.18
C VAL A 140 1.04 5.14 -15.90
N GLU A 141 -0.04 5.08 -15.14
CA GLU A 141 -0.12 5.79 -13.87
C GLU A 141 0.47 4.99 -12.71
N LEU A 142 1.14 5.66 -11.75
CA LEU A 142 1.58 5.03 -10.50
C LEU A 142 0.76 5.58 -9.32
N ALA A 143 -0.02 4.71 -8.68
CA ALA A 143 -0.62 5.00 -7.38
C ALA A 143 0.31 4.52 -6.26
N GLN A 144 0.35 5.24 -5.14
CA GLN A 144 1.22 4.91 -4.01
C GLN A 144 0.39 4.64 -2.76
N GLY A 145 0.52 3.45 -2.19
CA GLY A 145 -0.19 3.04 -0.98
C GLY A 145 0.70 3.14 0.26
N TYR A 146 0.16 3.71 1.33
CA TYR A 146 0.67 3.59 2.69
C TYR A 146 -0.20 2.65 3.51
N GLY A 147 0.47 1.85 4.32
CA GLY A 147 -0.16 1.06 5.36
C GLY A 147 0.75 -0.07 5.82
N LEU A 148 0.13 -0.99 6.53
CA LEU A 148 0.76 -1.99 7.36
C LEU A 148 -0.09 -3.26 7.35
N THR A 149 0.51 -4.39 7.67
CA THR A 149 -0.20 -5.69 7.66
C THR A 149 -1.43 -5.66 8.55
N GLU A 150 -1.35 -4.94 9.67
CA GLU A 150 -2.41 -4.71 10.65
C GLU A 150 -3.62 -3.94 10.11
N ALA A 151 -3.51 -3.25 8.97
CA ALA A 151 -4.61 -2.54 8.30
C ALA A 151 -5.04 -3.22 6.97
N ALA A 152 -4.64 -4.48 6.78
CA ALA A 152 -5.10 -5.36 5.71
C ALA A 152 -5.01 -4.92 4.23
N PRO A 153 -3.98 -4.24 3.67
CA PRO A 153 -2.87 -3.57 4.31
C PRO A 153 -2.74 -2.08 3.94
N VAL A 154 -3.67 -1.51 3.16
CA VAL A 154 -3.61 -0.10 2.75
C VAL A 154 -4.54 0.74 3.61
N ALA A 155 -3.98 1.78 4.22
CA ALA A 155 -4.70 2.79 4.98
C ALA A 155 -4.86 4.11 4.19
N ALA A 156 -3.91 4.43 3.31
CA ALA A 156 -3.96 5.64 2.47
C ALA A 156 -3.48 5.38 1.04
N PHE A 157 -4.04 6.12 0.08
CA PHE A 157 -3.57 6.15 -1.31
C PHE A 157 -3.26 7.56 -1.79
N LEU A 158 -2.09 7.72 -2.40
CA LEU A 158 -1.81 8.83 -3.29
C LEU A 158 -2.17 8.40 -4.70
N THR A 159 -3.33 8.87 -5.17
CA THR A 159 -3.78 8.64 -6.55
C THR A 159 -2.88 9.37 -7.54
N ALA A 160 -2.85 8.87 -8.77
CA ALA A 160 -1.97 9.39 -9.79
C ALA A 160 -2.24 10.87 -10.14
N GLU A 161 -3.52 11.29 -10.09
CA GLU A 161 -3.94 12.70 -10.25
C GLU A 161 -3.24 13.64 -9.25
N HIS A 162 -2.81 13.12 -8.10
CA HIS A 162 -2.18 13.89 -7.04
C HIS A 162 -0.68 13.61 -6.90
N ALA A 163 -0.16 12.58 -7.59
CA ALA A 163 1.20 12.09 -7.40
C ALA A 163 2.28 13.16 -7.63
N GLU A 164 2.11 14.03 -8.63
CA GLU A 164 3.03 15.15 -8.86
C GLU A 164 2.77 16.35 -7.94
N ARG A 165 1.49 16.71 -7.72
CA ARG A 165 1.12 17.88 -6.90
C ARG A 165 1.49 17.70 -5.43
N LYS A 166 1.40 16.46 -4.94
CA LYS A 166 1.63 16.07 -3.54
C LYS A 166 2.82 15.12 -3.45
N LEU A 167 3.91 15.45 -4.14
CA LEU A 167 5.14 14.65 -4.09
C LEU A 167 5.59 14.44 -2.64
N GLY A 168 5.90 13.19 -2.28
CA GLY A 168 6.29 12.80 -0.92
C GLY A 168 5.12 12.45 0.01
N SER A 169 3.88 12.69 -0.41
CA SER A 169 2.68 12.26 0.32
C SER A 169 2.47 10.75 0.23
N ALA A 170 1.98 10.15 1.30
CA ALA A 170 1.38 8.80 1.36
C ALA A 170 -0.08 8.79 0.87
N GLY A 171 -0.68 9.97 0.73
CA GLY A 171 -1.98 10.16 0.12
C GLY A 171 -3.08 10.45 1.11
N ARG A 172 -4.32 10.14 0.76
CA ARG A 172 -5.48 10.30 1.65
C ARG A 172 -5.95 8.95 2.16
N ALA A 173 -6.61 8.97 3.31
CA ALA A 173 -7.26 7.78 3.85
C ALA A 173 -8.13 7.10 2.79
N VAL A 174 -8.00 5.79 2.66
CA VAL A 174 -8.88 5.00 1.78
C VAL A 174 -10.29 5.03 2.36
N LEU A 175 -11.32 4.97 1.52
CA LEU A 175 -12.69 4.88 1.99
C LEU A 175 -12.84 3.71 2.98
N LEU A 176 -13.56 3.94 4.09
CA LEU A 176 -13.70 3.00 5.22
C LEU A 176 -12.46 2.85 6.10
N CYS A 177 -11.42 3.66 5.88
CA CYS A 177 -10.33 3.84 6.82
C CYS A 177 -10.32 5.30 7.28
N ASP A 178 -10.13 5.51 8.57
CA ASP A 178 -9.88 6.82 9.16
C ASP A 178 -8.42 6.93 9.56
N LEU A 179 -7.86 8.13 9.41
CA LEU A 179 -6.53 8.48 9.88
C LEU A 179 -6.64 9.60 10.89
N ARG A 180 -5.89 9.49 11.99
CA ARG A 180 -5.61 10.62 12.88
C ARG A 180 -4.12 10.70 13.19
N ILE A 181 -3.69 11.89 13.56
CA ILE A 181 -2.34 12.15 14.06
C ILE A 181 -2.48 12.55 15.51
N VAL A 182 -1.75 11.91 16.42
CA VAL A 182 -1.83 12.17 17.87
C VAL A 182 -0.47 12.60 18.44
N ASP A 183 -0.49 13.41 19.48
CA ASP A 183 0.70 13.72 20.28
C ASP A 183 1.06 12.58 21.25
N GLU A 184 2.11 12.77 22.06
CA GLU A 184 2.57 11.79 23.06
C GLU A 184 1.52 11.44 24.12
N ALA A 185 0.51 12.29 24.31
CA ALA A 185 -0.59 12.06 25.24
C ALA A 185 -1.80 11.37 24.60
N GLY A 186 -1.71 11.00 23.31
CA GLY A 186 -2.83 10.41 22.54
C GLY A 186 -3.87 11.45 22.11
N THR A 187 -3.56 12.75 22.18
CA THR A 187 -4.50 13.81 21.80
C THR A 187 -4.35 14.13 20.30
N PRO A 188 -5.45 14.12 19.51
CA PRO A 188 -5.39 14.48 18.10
C PRO A 188 -4.82 15.89 17.87
N VAL A 189 -3.87 16.01 16.95
CA VAL A 189 -3.24 17.28 16.58
C VAL A 189 -3.78 17.83 15.26
N GLY A 190 -3.63 19.14 15.05
CA GLY A 190 -4.09 19.83 13.84
C GLY A 190 -3.19 19.62 12.62
N PRO A 191 -3.63 20.08 11.43
CA PRO A 191 -2.85 19.96 10.20
C PRO A 191 -1.44 20.55 10.30
N GLY A 192 -0.47 19.88 9.70
CA GLY A 192 0.95 20.27 9.68
C GLY A 192 1.72 19.96 10.97
N VAL A 193 1.05 19.49 12.02
CA VAL A 193 1.71 19.07 13.27
C VAL A 193 2.07 17.59 13.17
N THR A 194 3.36 17.28 13.35
CA THR A 194 3.84 15.89 13.38
C THR A 194 3.47 15.22 14.68
N GLY A 195 2.96 13.99 14.59
CA GLY A 195 2.67 13.10 15.71
C GLY A 195 2.66 11.64 15.26
N GLU A 196 2.18 10.74 16.11
CA GLU A 196 1.99 9.33 15.75
C GLU A 196 0.78 9.18 14.82
N ILE A 197 0.93 8.42 13.74
CA ILE A 197 -0.15 8.06 12.83
C ILE A 197 -0.94 6.92 13.44
N GLU A 198 -2.26 7.07 13.51
CA GLU A 198 -3.15 6.00 13.93
C GLU A 198 -4.24 5.76 12.89
N VAL A 199 -4.65 4.49 12.78
CA VAL A 199 -5.63 4.02 11.79
C VAL A 199 -6.83 3.42 12.51
N HIS A 200 -8.02 3.75 12.04
CA HIS A 200 -9.26 3.14 12.52
C HIS A 200 -10.11 2.68 11.34
N GLY A 201 -10.88 1.61 11.54
CA GLY A 201 -11.83 1.11 10.55
C GLY A 201 -11.91 -0.41 10.47
N PRO A 202 -12.86 -0.96 9.70
CA PRO A 202 -13.07 -2.39 9.55
C PRO A 202 -11.89 -3.16 8.93
N THR A 203 -10.90 -2.48 8.39
CA THR A 203 -9.66 -3.07 7.84
C THR A 203 -8.65 -3.42 8.93
N VAL A 204 -8.81 -2.86 10.13
CA VAL A 204 -7.89 -3.04 11.26
C VAL A 204 -8.04 -4.43 11.87
N THR A 205 -6.89 -5.06 12.10
CA THR A 205 -6.75 -6.37 12.74
C THR A 205 -7.44 -6.42 14.12
N PRO A 206 -7.98 -7.56 14.56
CA PRO A 206 -8.35 -7.75 15.96
C PRO A 206 -7.12 -7.91 16.89
N GLY A 207 -5.90 -8.02 16.35
CA GLY A 207 -4.67 -8.11 17.12
C GLY A 207 -3.69 -9.19 16.64
N TYR A 208 -2.72 -9.48 17.51
CA TYR A 208 -1.66 -10.44 17.25
C TYR A 208 -1.99 -11.83 17.77
N LEU A 209 -1.59 -12.84 17.00
CA LEU A 209 -1.75 -14.25 17.33
C LEU A 209 -0.96 -14.57 18.61
N ASP A 210 -1.65 -15.16 19.59
CA ASP A 210 -1.10 -15.58 20.89
C ASP A 210 -0.32 -14.49 21.66
N ALA A 211 -0.67 -13.21 21.44
CA ALA A 211 0.04 -12.08 22.04
C ALA A 211 -0.91 -10.97 22.56
N PRO A 212 -1.77 -11.27 23.56
CA PRO A 212 -2.79 -10.32 24.06
C PRO A 212 -2.19 -9.03 24.63
N GLU A 213 -1.02 -9.08 25.28
CA GLU A 213 -0.35 -7.88 25.80
C GLU A 213 0.14 -6.98 24.67
N THR A 214 0.73 -7.57 23.62
CA THR A 214 1.15 -6.82 22.43
C THR A 214 -0.05 -6.25 21.69
N THR A 215 -1.16 -6.99 21.62
CA THR A 215 -2.42 -6.49 21.10
C THR A 215 -2.89 -5.29 21.91
N ALA A 216 -2.97 -5.37 23.23
CA ALA A 216 -3.42 -4.25 24.05
C ALA A 216 -2.55 -2.98 23.87
N LEU A 217 -1.24 -3.14 23.69
CA LEU A 217 -0.32 -2.01 23.48
C LEU A 217 -0.38 -1.40 22.08
N ALA A 218 -0.88 -2.13 21.09
CA ALA A 218 -0.99 -1.66 19.72
C ALA A 218 -2.23 -0.79 19.46
N PHE A 219 -3.10 -0.62 20.46
CA PHE A 219 -4.34 0.14 20.33
C PHE A 219 -4.43 1.27 21.36
N ASP A 220 -4.88 2.43 20.90
CA ASP A 220 -5.46 3.48 21.73
C ASP A 220 -6.99 3.49 21.53
N GLY A 221 -7.70 2.79 22.42
CA GLY A 221 -9.13 2.51 22.25
C GLY A 221 -9.37 1.65 21.00
N GLU A 222 -10.08 2.20 20.01
CA GLU A 222 -10.36 1.52 18.73
C GLU A 222 -9.31 1.84 17.64
N TRP A 223 -8.37 2.75 17.93
CA TRP A 223 -7.36 3.19 16.98
C TRP A 223 -6.12 2.31 17.05
N LEU A 224 -5.70 1.77 15.91
CA LEU A 224 -4.44 1.07 15.75
C LEU A 224 -3.31 2.09 15.70
N ARG A 225 -2.38 1.98 16.65
CA ARG A 225 -1.11 2.70 16.66
C ARG A 225 -0.23 2.14 15.57
N THR A 226 0.23 2.95 14.62
CA THR A 226 1.11 2.44 13.54
C THR A 226 2.58 2.40 13.98
N GLY A 227 2.96 3.19 14.99
CA GLY A 227 4.35 3.43 15.36
C GLY A 227 5.14 4.24 14.32
N ASP A 228 4.48 4.75 13.28
CA ASP A 228 5.07 5.66 12.31
C ASP A 228 4.67 7.10 12.68
N GLY A 229 5.64 8.02 12.63
CA GLY A 229 5.36 9.44 12.74
C GLY A 229 4.94 10.07 11.41
N GLY A 230 4.08 11.07 11.45
CA GLY A 230 3.66 11.83 10.28
C GLY A 230 2.75 12.99 10.60
N HIS A 231 2.30 13.69 9.56
CA HIS A 231 1.31 14.75 9.68
C HIS A 231 0.32 14.70 8.51
N LEU A 232 -0.87 15.25 8.72
CA LEU A 232 -1.82 15.54 7.65
C LEU A 232 -1.65 17.01 7.24
N ASP A 233 -1.63 17.30 5.94
CA ASP A 233 -1.73 18.69 5.48
C ASP A 233 -3.17 19.22 5.58
N ALA A 234 -3.37 20.50 5.25
CA ALA A 234 -4.69 21.14 5.29
C ALA A 234 -5.72 20.54 4.32
N GLU A 235 -5.26 19.77 3.32
CA GLU A 235 -6.09 19.05 2.36
C GLU A 235 -6.27 17.57 2.75
N GLY A 236 -5.77 17.14 3.92
CA GLY A 236 -5.87 15.78 4.42
C GLY A 236 -4.91 14.77 3.78
N PHE A 237 -3.85 15.23 3.10
CA PHE A 237 -2.80 14.35 2.60
C PHE A 237 -1.80 14.01 3.72
N LEU A 238 -1.54 12.73 3.90
CA LEU A 238 -0.60 12.18 4.86
C LEU A 238 0.83 12.30 4.34
N PHE A 239 1.72 12.82 5.17
CA PHE A 239 3.16 12.82 4.96
C PHE A 239 3.83 12.05 6.10
N ILE A 240 4.63 11.05 5.75
CA ILE A 240 5.37 10.23 6.71
C ILE A 240 6.64 10.98 7.11
N ALA A 241 6.93 11.06 8.40
CA ALA A 241 8.15 11.68 8.90
C ALA A 241 9.34 10.71 8.79
N ASP A 242 10.49 11.23 8.35
CA ASP A 242 11.72 10.43 8.27
C ASP A 242 12.23 10.07 9.67
N GLY A 243 12.31 8.77 9.96
CA GLY A 243 13.09 8.25 11.09
C GLY A 243 12.48 8.34 12.49
N SER A 244 11.25 8.84 12.68
CA SER A 244 10.61 8.87 14.00
C SER A 244 9.86 7.56 14.29
N ARG A 245 10.51 6.67 15.05
CA ARG A 245 9.80 5.75 15.94
C ARG A 245 9.54 6.56 17.21
N THR A 246 8.28 6.84 17.52
CA THR A 246 7.86 7.33 18.84
C THR A 246 7.68 6.15 19.79
#